data_AF-A0A3D4KCF4-F1
#
_entry.id   AF-A0A3D4KCF4-F1
#
_cell.length_a   1.000
_cell.length_b   1.000
_cell.length_c   1.000
_cell.angle_alpha   90.00
_cell.angle_beta   90.00
_cell.angle_gamma   90.00
#
_symmetry.space_group_name_H-M   'P 1'
#
loop_
_entity.id
_entity.type
_entity.pdbx_description
1 polymer ?
#
loop_
_entity_poly.entity_id
_entity_poly.type
_entity_poly.pdbx_seq_one_letter_code
_entity_poly.pdbx_strand_id
1 'polypeptide(L)'
;MKKHWKDKLIKEGFIVSVSGMDENNIDTWAIAIVKYDKYFEFKTAENGGGGYFLEDFGEVLASGEGVVPPKEILDKLKKEYDIS
;
A
#
# COMPACT_ATOMS: atom_id res chain seq x y z
N MET A 1 -4.59 -7.17 25.71
CA MET A 1 -4.93 -5.89 25.05
C MET A 1 -4.14 -5.75 23.75
N LYS A 2 -4.66 -6.21 22.60
CA LYS A 2 -4.02 -6.07 21.27
C LYS A 2 -5.05 -5.92 20.13
N LYS A 3 -6.25 -5.41 20.42
CA LYS A 3 -7.39 -5.42 19.48
C LYS A 3 -7.83 -4.05 18.95
N HIS A 4 -7.28 -2.94 19.47
CA HIS A 4 -7.77 -1.59 19.15
C HIS A 4 -7.15 -0.90 17.92
N TRP A 5 -6.02 -1.39 17.41
CA TRP A 5 -5.33 -0.79 16.25
C TRP A 5 -5.89 -1.29 14.92
N LYS A 6 -6.39 -2.54 14.89
CA LYS A 6 -6.97 -3.19 13.70
C LYS A 6 -8.22 -2.51 13.19
N ASP A 7 -9.15 -2.16 14.08
CA ASP A 7 -10.41 -1.48 13.72
C ASP A 7 -10.19 -0.03 13.30
N LYS A 8 -9.04 0.56 13.67
CA LYS A 8 -8.68 1.93 13.31
C LYS A 8 -8.12 1.99 11.88
N LEU A 9 -7.21 1.07 11.53
CA LEU A 9 -6.54 1.07 10.21
C LEU A 9 -7.48 0.76 9.03
N ILE A 10 -8.42 -0.19 9.18
CA ILE A 10 -9.42 -0.49 8.14
C ILE A 10 -10.47 0.64 8.01
N LYS A 11 -10.68 1.45 9.07
CA LYS A 11 -11.58 2.61 9.05
C LYS A 11 -10.97 3.89 8.49
N GLU A 12 -9.66 3.93 8.27
CA GLU A 12 -8.96 5.17 7.92
C GLU A 12 -8.55 5.24 6.44
N GLY A 13 -8.67 4.15 5.66
CA GLY A 13 -8.25 4.15 4.27
C GLY A 13 -8.58 2.91 3.44
N PHE A 14 -8.10 2.91 2.20
CA PHE A 14 -8.14 1.79 1.27
C PHE A 14 -6.78 1.08 1.23
N ILE A 15 -6.80 -0.24 1.27
CA ILE A 15 -5.59 -1.03 0.98
C ILE A 15 -5.40 -1.08 -0.53
N VAL A 16 -4.23 -0.66 -0.99
CA VAL A 16 -3.85 -0.67 -2.40
C VAL A 16 -2.58 -1.49 -2.59
N SER A 17 -2.48 -2.12 -3.75
CA SER A 17 -1.24 -2.75 -4.23
C SER A 17 -0.77 -1.94 -5.41
N VAL A 18 0.45 -1.44 -5.34
CA VAL A 18 1.09 -0.69 -6.43
C VAL A 18 2.36 -1.38 -6.87
N SER A 19 2.70 -1.23 -8.14
CA SER A 19 3.99 -1.65 -8.68
C SER A 19 4.49 -0.61 -9.67
N GLY A 20 5.81 -0.51 -9.77
CA GLY A 20 6.48 0.48 -10.61
C GLY A 20 8.00 0.30 -10.56
N MET A 21 8.72 1.28 -11.08
CA MET A 21 10.18 1.33 -10.98
C MET A 21 10.58 2.35 -9.91
N ASP A 22 11.57 1.99 -9.10
CA ASP A 22 12.19 2.90 -8.15
C ASP A 22 13.18 3.88 -8.85
N GLU A 23 13.84 4.73 -8.08
CA GLU A 23 14.85 5.67 -8.58
C GLU A 23 16.07 5.00 -9.24
N ASN A 24 16.27 3.70 -9.00
CA ASN A 24 17.36 2.90 -9.54
C ASN A 24 16.93 2.09 -10.78
N ASN A 25 15.71 2.29 -11.29
CA ASN A 25 15.08 1.49 -12.36
C ASN A 25 14.92 0.01 -11.99
N ILE A 26 14.72 -0.28 -10.71
CA ILE A 26 14.42 -1.62 -10.22
C ILE A 26 12.90 -1.74 -10.11
N ASP A 27 12.34 -2.81 -10.68
CA ASP A 27 10.93 -3.14 -10.48
C ASP A 27 10.69 -3.33 -8.98
N THR A 28 9.67 -2.66 -8.45
CA THR A 28 9.28 -2.73 -7.05
C THR A 28 7.77 -2.83 -6.93
N TRP A 29 7.35 -3.45 -5.84
CA TRP A 29 5.96 -3.50 -5.42
C TRP A 29 5.83 -2.95 -4.01
N ALA A 30 4.66 -2.39 -3.71
CA ALA A 30 4.30 -1.98 -2.36
C ALA A 30 2.82 -2.22 -2.10
N ILE A 31 2.51 -2.52 -0.84
CA ILE A 31 1.14 -2.59 -0.33
C ILE A 31 1.03 -1.53 0.75
N ALA A 32 0.03 -0.67 0.62
CA ALA A 32 -0.16 0.49 1.48
C ALA A 32 -1.63 0.68 1.85
N ILE A 33 -1.86 1.36 2.98
CA ILE A 33 -3.16 1.92 3.35
C ILE A 33 -3.15 3.38 2.92
N VAL A 34 -3.93 3.71 1.88
CA VAL A 34 -4.14 5.09 1.44
C VAL A 34 -5.33 5.67 2.17
N LYS A 35 -5.15 6.82 2.83
CA LYS A 35 -6.22 7.45 3.61
C LYS A 35 -7.39 7.85 2.71
N TYR A 36 -8.63 7.77 3.23
CA TYR A 36 -9.83 8.06 2.43
C TYR A 36 -9.85 9.46 1.80
N ASP A 37 -9.43 10.46 2.56
CA ASP A 37 -9.33 11.86 2.11
C ASP A 37 -8.20 12.09 1.11
N LYS A 38 -7.21 11.19 1.05
CA LYS A 38 -6.07 11.23 0.13
C LYS A 38 -6.21 10.32 -1.09
N TYR A 39 -7.25 9.50 -1.15
CA TYR A 39 -7.40 8.51 -2.21
C TYR A 39 -7.47 9.12 -3.62
N PHE A 40 -8.16 10.25 -3.79
CA PHE A 40 -8.26 10.91 -5.10
C PHE A 40 -6.92 11.52 -5.55
N GLU A 41 -6.18 12.12 -4.61
CA GLU A 41 -4.83 12.64 -4.87
C GLU A 41 -3.87 11.50 -5.25
N PHE A 42 -3.92 10.38 -4.53
CA PHE A 42 -3.18 9.16 -4.84
C PHE A 42 -3.47 8.66 -6.26
N LYS A 43 -4.74 8.49 -6.64
CA LYS A 43 -5.11 8.03 -7.98
C LYS A 43 -4.68 8.99 -9.08
N THR A 44 -4.60 10.28 -8.78
CA THR A 44 -4.09 11.29 -9.72
C THR A 44 -2.58 11.14 -9.90
N ALA A 45 -1.83 10.96 -8.81
CA ALA A 45 -0.39 10.72 -8.85
C ALA A 45 -0.04 9.42 -9.58
N GLU A 46 -0.74 8.32 -9.25
CA GLU A 46 -0.56 7.01 -9.87
C GLU A 46 -0.78 7.03 -11.38
N ASN A 47 -1.79 7.75 -11.87
CA ASN A 47 -2.07 7.88 -13.30
C ASN A 47 -1.18 8.93 -14.01
N GLY A 48 -0.54 9.82 -13.26
CA GLY A 48 0.21 10.95 -13.79
C GLY A 48 1.55 10.56 -14.45
N GLY A 49 2.02 9.33 -14.25
CA GLY A 49 3.26 8.80 -14.82
C GLY A 49 4.54 9.43 -14.24
N GLY A 50 4.42 10.29 -13.22
CA GLY A 50 5.53 10.81 -12.44
C GLY A 50 5.81 9.95 -11.20
N GLY A 51 7.03 10.05 -10.66
CA GLY A 51 7.35 9.43 -9.36
C GLY A 51 6.57 10.08 -8.21
N TYR A 52 6.15 9.27 -7.25
CA TYR A 52 5.46 9.72 -6.04
C TYR A 52 5.86 8.84 -4.85
N PHE A 53 5.68 9.36 -3.64
CA PHE A 53 5.88 8.61 -2.40
C PHE A 53 4.53 8.16 -1.85
N LEU A 54 4.41 6.90 -1.46
CA LEU A 54 3.15 6.35 -0.91
C LEU A 54 2.85 6.94 0.47
N GLU A 55 3.89 7.31 1.19
CA GLU A 55 3.86 7.93 2.51
C GLU A 55 3.16 9.29 2.51
N ASP A 56 3.08 9.97 1.36
CA ASP A 56 2.33 11.23 1.21
C ASP A 56 0.80 11.00 1.28
N PHE A 57 0.35 9.79 0.95
CA PHE A 57 -1.07 9.44 0.87
C PHE A 57 -1.52 8.52 2.02
N GLY A 58 -0.59 7.93 2.76
CA GLY A 58 -0.90 6.77 3.58
C GLY A 58 0.26 6.17 4.35
N GLU A 59 0.12 4.89 4.68
CA GLU A 59 1.12 4.09 5.38
C GLU A 59 1.49 2.87 4.53
N VAL A 60 2.79 2.68 4.29
CA VAL A 60 3.29 1.48 3.60
C VAL A 60 3.33 0.32 4.59
N LEU A 61 2.61 -0.75 4.28
CA LEU A 61 2.55 -1.97 5.08
C LEU A 61 3.69 -2.94 4.75
N ALA A 62 4.03 -3.03 3.47
CA ALA A 62 5.08 -3.87 2.96
C ALA A 62 5.55 -3.37 1.60
N SER A 63 6.83 -3.54 1.30
CA SER A 63 7.41 -3.29 -0.01
C SER A 63 8.53 -4.28 -0.30
N GLY A 64 8.90 -4.39 -1.57
CA GLY A 64 10.01 -5.23 -2.00
C GLY A 64 10.31 -5.09 -3.49
N GLU A 65 11.39 -5.73 -3.90
CA GLU A 65 11.77 -5.82 -5.31
C GLU A 65 10.89 -6.83 -6.06
N GLY A 66 10.75 -6.58 -7.37
CA GLY A 66 9.92 -7.32 -8.32
C GLY A 66 8.61 -6.61 -8.65
N VAL A 67 7.88 -7.20 -9.61
CA VAL A 67 6.61 -6.62 -10.12
C VAL A 67 5.42 -6.96 -9.22
N VAL A 68 5.50 -8.07 -8.47
CA VAL A 68 4.36 -8.64 -7.73
C VAL A 68 4.78 -9.04 -6.31
N PRO A 69 3.96 -8.72 -5.29
CA PRO A 69 4.20 -9.16 -3.93
C PRO A 69 4.26 -10.70 -3.80
N PRO A 70 5.24 -11.27 -3.08
CA PRO A 70 5.26 -12.69 -2.77
C PRO A 70 3.98 -13.12 -2.05
N LYS A 71 3.50 -14.33 -2.37
CA LYS A 71 2.27 -14.88 -1.77
C LYS A 71 2.31 -14.89 -0.23
N GLU A 72 3.46 -15.18 0.36
CA GLU A 72 3.62 -15.18 1.82
C GLU A 72 3.30 -13.81 2.44
N ILE A 73 3.68 -12.71 1.77
CA ILE A 73 3.37 -11.36 2.22
C ILE A 73 1.86 -11.11 2.12
N LEU A 74 1.24 -11.49 1.01
CA LEU A 74 -0.21 -11.38 0.83
C LEU A 74 -0.95 -12.19 1.90
N ASP A 75 -0.55 -13.42 2.17
CA ASP A 75 -1.19 -14.28 3.18
C ASP A 75 -1.03 -13.70 4.60
N LYS A 76 0.13 -13.11 4.93
CA LYS A 76 0.33 -12.38 6.18
C LYS A 76 -0.59 -11.17 6.30
N LEU A 77 -0.67 -10.36 5.25
CA LEU A 77 -1.52 -9.16 5.25
C LEU A 77 -3.00 -9.50 5.28
N LYS A 78 -3.45 -10.55 4.58
CA LYS A 78 -4.82 -11.05 4.68
C LYS A 78 -5.16 -11.49 6.10
N LYS A 79 -4.25 -12.20 6.77
CA LYS A 79 -4.43 -12.60 8.17
C LYS A 79 -4.40 -11.43 9.15
N GLU A 80 -3.59 -10.42 8.86
CA GLU A 80 -3.37 -9.30 9.77
C GLU A 80 -4.48 -8.25 9.67
N TYR A 81 -4.93 -7.97 8.43
CA TYR A 81 -5.87 -6.91 8.06
C TYR A 81 -7.23 -7.43 7.56
N ASP A 82 -7.49 -8.73 7.64
CA ASP A 82 -8.77 -9.36 7.23
C ASP A 82 -9.21 -9.00 5.80
N ILE A 83 -8.24 -8.92 4.90
CA ILE A 83 -8.46 -8.59 3.48
C ILE A 83 -9.02 -9.84 2.80
N SER A 84 -10.34 -9.89 2.58
CA SER A 84 -11.03 -11.02 1.93
C SER A 84 -10.97 -10.91 0.40
#